data_AF-A0A1M6NE73-F1
#
_entry.id   AF-A0A1M6NE73-F1
#
_cell.length_a   1.000
_cell.length_b   1.000
_cell.length_c   1.000
_cell.angle_alpha   90.00
_cell.angle_beta   90.00
_cell.angle_gamma   90.00
#
_symmetry.space_group_name_H-M   'P 1'
#
loop_
_entity.id
_entity.type
_entity.pdbx_description
1 polymer ?
#
loop_
_entity_poly.entity_id
_entity_poly.type
_entity_poly.pdbx_seq_one_letter_code
_entity_poly.pdbx_strand_id
1 'polypeptide(L)'
;MKGFFIRATRITPSIYFNPQKGLLDIRGKSSPENPLAFYKHLHESIDQFANADTPSLTLNIAYEYFNTSSSKCIYILFKKVNDLRVDKGKNVKVNWYFEDGDEDMQEAGEDLSSFFNYEFNYVEIPEINVLGEMKEEEK
;
A
#
# COMPACT_ATOMS: atom_id res chain seq x y z
N MET A 1 -0.13 17.53 9.20
CA MET A 1 -0.93 16.84 8.17
C MET A 1 -2.06 16.06 8.82
N LYS A 2 -3.24 15.98 8.20
CA LYS A 2 -4.34 15.10 8.67
C LYS A 2 -4.28 13.76 7.93
N GLY A 3 -4.56 12.67 8.65
CA GLY A 3 -4.78 11.37 8.03
C GLY A 3 -6.10 11.29 7.27
N PHE A 4 -6.27 10.24 6.48
CA PHE A 4 -7.47 10.01 5.69
C PHE A 4 -7.78 8.51 5.55
N PHE A 5 -9.02 8.23 5.16
CA PHE A 5 -9.49 6.89 4.82
C PHE A 5 -10.23 6.93 3.47
N ILE A 6 -9.87 6.03 2.57
CA ILE A 6 -10.58 5.76 1.32
C ILE A 6 -11.19 4.36 1.45
N ARG A 7 -12.50 4.29 1.24
CA ARG A 7 -13.24 3.02 1.26
C ARG A 7 -12.93 2.21 0.01
N ALA A 8 -12.77 0.90 0.16
CA ALA A 8 -12.63 0.00 -0.97
C ALA A 8 -13.88 0.02 -1.88
N THR A 9 -13.67 -0.29 -3.16
CA THR A 9 -14.73 -0.64 -4.10
C THR A 9 -14.39 -2.00 -4.72
N ARG A 10 -15.21 -2.48 -5.66
CA ARG A 10 -14.92 -3.74 -6.38
C ARG A 10 -13.60 -3.74 -7.16
N ILE A 11 -13.08 -2.55 -7.49
CA ILE A 11 -11.89 -2.38 -8.34
C ILE A 11 -10.84 -1.43 -7.74
N THR A 12 -11.04 -0.94 -6.51
CA THR A 12 -10.09 -0.05 -5.84
C THR A 12 -9.86 -0.49 -4.39
N PRO A 13 -8.61 -0.43 -3.90
CA PRO A 13 -8.32 -0.86 -2.54
C PRO A 13 -8.87 0.16 -1.54
N SER A 14 -9.06 -0.29 -0.32
CA SER A 14 -9.12 0.60 0.83
C SER A 14 -7.73 1.21 1.07
N ILE A 15 -7.69 2.48 1.50
CA ILE A 15 -6.45 3.15 1.90
C ILE A 15 -6.71 3.84 3.23
N TYR A 16 -5.99 3.45 4.27
CA TYR A 16 -5.95 4.14 5.55
C TYR A 16 -4.57 4.75 5.77
N PHE A 17 -4.50 6.07 5.89
CA PHE A 17 -3.26 6.77 6.17
C PHE A 17 -3.37 7.59 7.46
N ASN A 18 -2.45 7.32 8.40
CA ASN A 18 -2.33 8.01 9.67
C ASN A 18 -0.89 8.53 9.85
N PRO A 19 -0.62 9.80 9.47
CA PRO A 19 0.72 10.37 9.54
C PRO A 19 1.20 10.60 10.98
N GLN A 20 0.30 10.76 11.95
CA GLN A 20 0.66 10.90 13.36
C GLN A 20 1.24 9.60 13.92
N LYS A 21 0.69 8.45 13.48
CA LYS A 21 1.18 7.13 13.87
C LYS A 21 2.26 6.59 12.93
N GLY A 22 2.51 7.26 11.80
CA GLY A 22 3.40 6.74 10.77
C GLY A 22 2.87 5.43 10.18
N LEU A 23 1.58 5.36 9.88
CA LEU A 23 0.93 4.14 9.41
C LEU A 23 0.22 4.38 8.08
N LEU A 24 0.48 3.52 7.10
CA LEU A 24 -0.25 3.39 5.86
C LEU A 24 -0.72 1.94 5.73
N ASP A 25 -2.00 1.72 5.52
CA ASP A 25 -2.60 0.40 5.33
C ASP A 25 -3.41 0.42 4.02
N ILE A 26 -3.10 -0.50 3.10
CA ILE A 26 -3.74 -0.61 1.79
C ILE A 26 -4.20 -2.06 1.60
N ARG A 27 -5.50 -2.27 1.36
CA ARG A 27 -6.07 -3.62 1.21
C ARG A 27 -7.11 -3.72 0.10
N GLY A 28 -7.11 -4.82 -0.63
CA GLY A 28 -8.16 -5.20 -1.61
C GLY A 28 -7.70 -5.22 -3.07
N LYS A 29 -8.62 -5.09 -4.03
CA LYS A 29 -8.32 -5.09 -5.47
C LYS A 29 -7.88 -3.72 -5.99
N SER A 30 -6.89 -3.68 -6.89
CA SER A 30 -6.43 -2.45 -7.54
C SER A 30 -6.43 -2.58 -9.07
N SER A 31 -7.58 -2.24 -9.65
CA SER A 31 -7.80 -2.21 -11.10
C SER A 31 -8.70 -1.04 -11.56
N PRO A 32 -8.53 0.19 -11.04
CA PRO A 32 -9.33 1.32 -11.50
C PRO A 32 -9.07 1.65 -12.97
N GLU A 33 -10.06 2.27 -13.61
CA GLU A 33 -9.91 2.80 -14.98
C GLU A 33 -8.79 3.85 -15.09
N ASN A 34 -8.58 4.63 -14.02
CA ASN A 34 -7.51 5.63 -13.95
C ASN A 34 -6.71 5.51 -12.64
N PRO A 35 -5.71 4.61 -12.58
CA PRO A 35 -4.89 4.41 -11.38
C PRO A 35 -4.10 5.65 -10.97
N LEU A 36 -3.62 6.44 -11.94
CA LEU A 36 -2.87 7.67 -11.65
C LEU A 36 -3.74 8.67 -10.87
N ALA A 37 -4.99 8.86 -11.28
CA ALA A 37 -5.92 9.73 -10.57
C ALA A 37 -6.25 9.18 -9.17
N PHE A 38 -6.45 7.86 -9.04
CA PHE A 38 -6.76 7.22 -7.77
C PHE A 38 -5.61 7.35 -6.74
N TYR A 39 -4.37 7.04 -7.15
CA TYR A 39 -3.21 7.06 -6.25
C TYR A 39 -2.62 8.46 -6.01
N LYS A 40 -3.01 9.47 -6.81
CA LYS A 40 -2.45 10.84 -6.75
C LYS A 40 -2.46 11.41 -5.33
N HIS A 41 -3.61 11.36 -4.65
CA HIS A 41 -3.72 11.94 -3.31
C HIS A 41 -2.82 11.23 -2.29
N LEU A 42 -2.70 9.90 -2.39
CA LEU A 42 -1.80 9.13 -1.54
C LEU A 42 -0.34 9.50 -1.81
N HIS A 43 0.08 9.53 -3.08
CA HIS A 43 1.44 9.88 -3.46
C HIS A 43 1.84 11.28 -2.98
N GLU A 44 0.99 12.28 -3.17
CA GLU A 44 1.21 13.65 -2.68
C GLU A 44 1.26 13.71 -1.14
N SER A 45 0.50 12.86 -0.47
CA SER A 45 0.53 12.77 1.00
C SER A 45 1.83 12.16 1.52
N ILE A 46 2.41 11.19 0.80
CA ILE A 46 3.75 10.66 1.13
C ILE A 46 4.84 11.70 0.90
N ASP A 47 4.76 12.48 -0.18
CA ASP A 47 5.70 13.58 -0.43
C ASP A 47 5.67 14.61 0.71
N GLN A 48 4.47 14.98 1.15
CA GLN A 48 4.30 15.92 2.27
C GLN A 48 4.74 15.31 3.62
N PHE A 49 4.64 13.99 3.79
CA PHE A 49 5.07 13.30 5.02
C PHE A 49 6.59 13.43 5.25
N ALA A 50 7.38 13.71 4.21
CA ALA A 50 8.81 13.99 4.33
C ALA A 50 9.15 15.08 5.35
N ASN A 51 8.25 16.03 5.56
CA ASN A 51 8.42 17.16 6.48
C ASN A 51 7.73 16.95 7.84
N ALA A 52 7.15 15.78 8.10
CA ALA A 52 6.54 15.47 9.39
C ALA A 52 7.60 15.07 10.42
N ASP A 53 7.41 15.43 11.68
CA ASP A 53 8.29 15.04 12.79
C ASP A 53 8.22 13.53 13.12
N THR A 54 7.19 12.83 12.63
CA THR A 54 7.03 11.38 12.81
C THR A 54 8.23 10.64 12.20
N PRO A 55 9.04 9.92 13.00
CA PRO A 55 10.33 9.39 12.56
C PRO A 55 10.21 8.12 11.71
N SER A 56 9.06 7.45 11.73
CA SER A 56 8.85 6.17 11.06
C SER A 56 7.60 6.15 10.20
N LEU A 57 7.61 5.27 9.19
CA LEU A 57 6.46 4.93 8.37
C LEU A 57 6.41 3.41 8.18
N THR A 58 5.32 2.80 8.63
CA THR A 58 4.99 1.40 8.41
C THR A 58 3.89 1.30 7.36
N LEU A 59 4.17 0.51 6.32
CA LEU A 59 3.23 0.20 5.25
C LEU A 59 2.74 -1.23 5.44
N ASN A 60 1.43 -1.41 5.52
CA ASN A 60 0.77 -2.71 5.49
C ASN A 60 0.06 -2.82 4.14
N ILE A 61 0.48 -3.75 3.30
CA ILE A 61 0.00 -3.90 1.94
C ILE A 61 -0.60 -5.29 1.79
N ALA A 62 -1.87 -5.39 1.43
CA ALA A 62 -2.56 -6.66 1.25
C ALA A 62 -3.46 -6.60 0.00
N TYR A 63 -2.89 -6.89 -1.17
CA TYR A 63 -3.66 -6.89 -2.40
C TYR A 63 -4.22 -8.27 -2.69
N GLU A 64 -5.50 -8.35 -3.06
CA GLU A 64 -6.09 -9.57 -3.62
C GLU A 64 -5.80 -9.69 -5.12
N TYR A 65 -5.64 -8.53 -5.78
CA TYR A 65 -5.34 -8.43 -7.21
C TYR A 65 -4.88 -7.02 -7.53
N PHE A 66 -3.94 -6.87 -8.46
CA PHE A 66 -3.70 -5.59 -9.11
C PHE A 66 -3.31 -5.79 -10.57
N ASN A 67 -3.76 -4.85 -11.43
CA ASN A 67 -3.38 -4.89 -12.84
C ASN A 67 -2.04 -4.17 -13.11
N THR A 68 -1.53 -4.30 -14.33
CA THR A 68 -0.24 -3.71 -14.76
C THR A 68 -0.19 -2.18 -14.63
N SER A 69 -1.32 -1.48 -14.76
CA SER A 69 -1.33 -0.02 -14.60
C SER A 69 -1.28 0.40 -13.13
N SER A 70 -1.87 -0.41 -12.23
CA SER A 70 -1.79 -0.21 -10.79
C SER A 70 -0.42 -0.59 -10.22
N SER A 71 0.25 -1.62 -10.75
CA SER A 71 1.61 -1.98 -10.33
C SER A 71 2.60 -0.83 -10.49
N LYS A 72 2.47 -0.03 -11.57
CA LYS A 72 3.25 1.21 -11.75
C LYS A 72 3.00 2.23 -10.65
N CYS A 73 1.76 2.38 -10.18
CA CYS A 73 1.41 3.31 -9.10
C CYS A 73 1.93 2.81 -7.74
N ILE A 74 1.91 1.51 -7.50
CA ILE A 74 2.50 0.87 -6.32
C ILE A 74 4.01 1.05 -6.31
N TYR A 75 4.67 0.84 -7.45
CA TYR A 75 6.10 1.11 -7.60
C TYR A 75 6.45 2.58 -7.29
N ILE A 76 5.66 3.54 -7.79
CA ILE A 76 5.85 4.96 -7.47
C ILE A 76 5.69 5.23 -5.97
N LEU A 77 4.72 4.58 -5.31
CA LEU A 77 4.54 4.69 -3.86
C LEU A 77 5.80 4.18 -3.13
N PHE A 78 6.28 2.98 -3.47
CA PHE A 78 7.48 2.41 -2.85
C PHE A 78 8.69 3.29 -3.10
N LYS A 79 8.90 3.77 -4.32
CA LYS A 79 9.97 4.72 -4.63
C LYS A 79 9.91 5.96 -3.73
N LYS A 80 8.75 6.60 -3.59
CA LYS A 80 8.59 7.77 -2.70
C LYS A 80 8.94 7.44 -1.25
N VAL A 81 8.55 6.25 -0.79
CA VAL A 81 8.88 5.76 0.55
C VAL A 81 10.38 5.46 0.69
N ASN A 82 11.07 4.99 -0.35
CA ASN A 82 12.53 4.91 -0.37
C ASN A 82 13.16 6.27 -0.14
N ASP A 83 12.68 7.27 -0.88
CA ASP A 83 13.23 8.62 -0.84
C ASP A 83 13.06 9.22 0.56
N LEU A 84 11.96 8.92 1.27
CA LEU A 84 11.81 9.27 2.69
C LEU A 84 12.92 8.69 3.58
N ARG A 85 13.31 7.43 3.34
CA ARG A 85 14.38 6.80 4.10
C ARG A 85 15.75 7.40 3.75
N VAL A 86 16.05 7.51 2.46
CA VAL A 86 17.36 7.95 1.94
C VAL A 86 17.60 9.44 2.25
N ASP A 87 16.61 10.30 1.97
CA ASP A 87 16.81 11.75 2.02
C ASP A 87 16.46 12.35 3.39
N LYS A 88 15.55 11.71 4.14
CA LYS A 88 15.07 12.22 5.44
C LYS A 88 15.45 11.35 6.62
N GLY A 89 16.11 10.21 6.40
CA GLY A 89 16.52 9.30 7.48
C GLY A 89 15.35 8.66 8.22
N LYS A 90 14.15 8.61 7.61
CA LYS A 90 12.97 8.01 8.24
C LYS A 90 13.09 6.48 8.27
N ASN A 91 12.63 5.88 9.37
CA ASN A 91 12.57 4.44 9.51
C ASN A 91 11.36 3.89 8.74
N VAL A 92 11.62 3.18 7.65
CA VAL A 92 10.60 2.61 6.77
C VAL A 92 10.53 1.10 6.96
N LYS A 93 9.30 0.59 7.06
CA LYS A 93 9.00 -0.84 7.07
C LYS A 93 7.83 -1.13 6.15
N VAL A 94 7.92 -2.19 5.35
CA VAL A 94 6.82 -2.70 4.55
C VAL A 94 6.47 -4.11 5.03
N ASN A 95 5.19 -4.35 5.30
CA ASN A 95 4.63 -5.66 5.52
C ASN A 95 3.73 -5.95 4.32
N TRP A 96 4.11 -6.95 3.54
CA TRP A 96 3.38 -7.45 2.39
C TRP A 96 2.64 -8.72 2.79
N TYR A 97 1.32 -8.60 2.87
CA TYR A 97 0.42 -9.69 3.19
C TYR A 97 -0.12 -10.31 1.92
N PHE A 98 -0.15 -11.63 1.88
CA PHE A 98 -0.70 -12.43 0.78
C PHE A 98 -1.46 -13.61 1.37
N GLU A 99 -2.43 -14.14 0.63
CA GLU A 99 -3.26 -15.25 1.10
C GLU A 99 -2.52 -16.59 1.03
N ASP A 100 -2.91 -17.53 1.90
CA ASP A 100 -2.39 -18.90 1.94
C ASP A 100 -2.51 -19.55 0.54
N GLY A 101 -1.36 -19.95 0.00
CA GLY A 101 -1.25 -20.54 -1.35
C GLY A 101 -1.27 -19.55 -2.52
N ASP A 102 -1.29 -18.23 -2.30
CA ASP A 102 -1.17 -17.22 -3.35
C ASP A 102 0.32 -16.89 -3.64
N GLU A 103 1.01 -17.85 -4.25
CA GLU A 103 2.43 -17.73 -4.64
C GLU A 103 2.66 -16.59 -5.64
N ASP A 104 1.71 -16.34 -6.55
CA ASP A 104 1.79 -15.26 -7.54
C ASP A 104 1.83 -13.88 -6.84
N MET A 105 1.01 -13.68 -5.80
CA MET A 105 0.99 -12.44 -5.03
C MET A 105 2.24 -12.28 -4.16
N GLN A 106 2.79 -13.38 -3.65
CA GLN A 106 4.09 -13.36 -2.98
C GLN A 106 5.20 -12.92 -3.95
N GLU A 107 5.32 -13.58 -5.11
CA GLU A 107 6.32 -13.28 -6.14
C GLU A 107 6.21 -11.82 -6.61
N ALA A 108 4.98 -11.30 -6.78
CA ALA A 108 4.78 -9.91 -7.16
C ALA A 108 5.28 -8.91 -6.09
N GLY A 109 5.15 -9.27 -4.81
CA GLY A 109 5.75 -8.53 -3.70
C GLY A 109 7.28 -8.56 -3.74
N GLU A 110 7.85 -9.75 -3.98
CA GLU A 110 9.30 -9.97 -4.12
C GLU A 110 9.88 -9.15 -5.27
N ASP A 111 9.26 -9.21 -6.44
CA ASP A 111 9.62 -8.44 -7.63
C ASP A 111 9.62 -6.93 -7.35
N LEU A 112 8.54 -6.41 -6.76
CA LEU A 112 8.44 -4.98 -6.44
C LEU A 112 9.47 -4.56 -5.39
N SER A 113 9.75 -5.40 -4.39
CA SER A 113 10.72 -5.10 -3.35
C SER A 113 12.15 -5.09 -3.87
N SER A 114 12.47 -5.91 -4.88
CA SER A 114 13.83 -6.13 -5.40
C SER A 114 14.52 -4.86 -5.88
N PHE A 115 13.73 -3.83 -6.24
CA PHE A 115 14.22 -2.53 -6.65
C PHE A 115 14.73 -1.66 -5.50
N PHE A 116 14.51 -2.09 -4.26
CA PHE A 116 14.68 -1.25 -3.09
C PHE A 116 15.31 -2.00 -1.91
N ASN A 117 15.86 -1.25 -0.96
CA ASN A 117 16.63 -1.83 0.15
C ASN A 117 15.97 -1.57 1.52
N TYR A 118 14.66 -1.82 1.68
CA TYR A 118 13.95 -1.61 2.95
C TYR A 118 13.90 -2.86 3.82
N GLU A 119 13.43 -2.71 5.08
CA GLU A 119 12.83 -3.82 5.80
C GLU A 119 11.49 -4.17 5.11
N PHE A 120 11.47 -5.30 4.39
CA PHE A 120 10.30 -5.81 3.67
C PHE A 120 9.97 -7.20 4.21
N ASN A 121 8.81 -7.33 4.85
CA ASN A 121 8.35 -8.55 5.49
C ASN A 121 7.24 -9.17 4.63
N TYR A 122 7.40 -10.46 4.30
CA TYR A 122 6.37 -11.26 3.63
C TYR A 122 5.58 -12.01 4.69
N VAL A 123 4.26 -11.83 4.72
CA VAL A 123 3.39 -12.37 5.75
C VAL A 123 2.21 -13.08 5.11
N GLU A 124 2.29 -14.40 5.05
CA GLU A 124 1.17 -15.25 4.64
C GLU A 124 0.04 -15.17 5.67
N ILE A 125 -1.20 -15.01 5.22
CA ILE A 125 -2.40 -14.95 6.05
C ILE A 125 -3.52 -15.83 5.48
N PRO A 126 -4.46 -16.33 6.31
CA PRO A 126 -5.53 -17.17 5.80
C PRO A 126 -6.48 -16.46 4.82
N GLU A 127 -6.73 -15.16 5.02
CA GLU A 127 -7.66 -14.36 4.22
C GLU A 127 -7.41 -12.86 4.40
N ILE A 128 -7.44 -12.09 3.31
CA ILE A 128 -7.35 -10.64 3.31
C ILE A 128 -8.70 -10.03 3.74
N ASN A 129 -8.71 -9.42 4.92
CA ASN A 129 -9.86 -8.66 5.39
C ASN A 129 -9.82 -7.22 4.87
N VAL A 130 -10.67 -6.89 3.88
CA VAL A 130 -10.76 -5.54 3.31
C VAL A 130 -11.73 -4.67 4.10
N LEU A 131 -11.23 -3.54 4.62
CA LEU A 131 -12.06 -2.62 5.37
C LEU A 131 -13.06 -1.90 4.46
N GLY A 132 -14.35 -2.13 4.74
CA GLY A 132 -15.46 -1.43 4.07
C GLY A 132 -15.93 -2.08 2.77
N GLU A 133 -15.51 -3.32 2.48
CA GLU A 133 -16.11 -4.10 1.39
C GLU A 133 -17.63 -4.19 1.52
N MET A 134 -18.32 -4.00 0.39
CA MET A 134 -19.72 -4.38 0.28
C MET A 134 -19.75 -5.88 0.04
N LYS A 135 -20.06 -6.69 1.07
CA LYS A 135 -20.48 -8.08 0.82
C LYS A 135 -21.71 -8.00 -0.08
N GLU A 136 -21.65 -8.60 -1.28
CA GLU A 136 -22.87 -8.86 -2.03
C GLU A 136 -23.70 -9.81 -1.15
N GLU A 137 -24.91 -9.39 -0.77
CA GLU A 137 -25.89 -10.35 -0.28
C GLU A 137 -26.14 -11.34 -1.42
N GLU A 138 -25.69 -12.59 -1.24
CA GLU A 138 -26.04 -13.69 -2.12
C GLU A 138 -27.57 -13.72 -2.27
N LYS A 139 -28.05 -13.61 -3.51
CA LYS A 139 -29.48 -13.70 -3.85
C LYS A 139 -29.99 -15.12 -3.77
#